data_AF-A0AAN6PL07-F1
#
_entry.id   AF-A0AAN6PL07-F1
#
_cell.length_a   1.000
_cell.length_b   1.000
_cell.length_c   1.000
_cell.angle_alpha   90.00
_cell.angle_beta   90.00
_cell.angle_gamma   90.00
#
_symmetry.space_group_name_H-M   'P 1'
#
loop_
_entity.id
_entity.type
_entity.pdbx_description
1 polymer ?
#
loop_
_entity_poly.entity_id
_entity_poly.type
_entity_poly.pdbx_seq_one_letter_code
_entity_poly.pdbx_strand_id
1 'polypeptide(L)'
;MDVRALVNNNNIHASPCAQRFYQLQLRQQAYDTVYRGPVFRGLRHSTPLTRDQKLEIRTLRNHAKWDYMTIAQATGKTFHQVQDALTGPLTPKRNRCGCKPLLKTPEKNALVQFLHSDPMNRKLPWADLRYYIPGF
;
A
#
# COMPACT_ATOMS: atom_id res chain seq x y z
N MET A 1 -32.29 15.26 20.98
CA MET A 1 -31.17 16.21 20.98
C MET A 1 -30.73 16.38 19.53
N ASP A 2 -31.31 17.36 18.85
CA ASP A 2 -31.13 17.60 17.41
C ASP A 2 -29.76 18.21 17.10
N VAL A 3 -29.00 17.56 16.23
CA VAL A 3 -27.67 17.99 15.75
C VAL A 3 -27.72 19.30 14.96
N ARG A 4 -28.92 19.80 14.62
CA ARG A 4 -29.13 21.02 13.83
C ARG A 4 -28.95 22.33 14.62
N ALA A 5 -28.89 22.28 15.95
CA ALA A 5 -28.89 23.49 16.78
C ALA A 5 -27.50 24.07 17.12
N LEU A 6 -26.40 23.44 16.73
CA LEU A 6 -25.03 23.91 17.05
C LEU A 6 -24.25 24.49 15.86
N VAL A 7 -24.90 24.74 14.73
CA VAL A 7 -24.24 25.32 13.54
C VAL A 7 -24.45 26.84 13.44
N ASN A 8 -25.29 27.43 14.30
CA ASN A 8 -25.72 28.82 14.14
C ASN A 8 -24.81 29.89 14.75
N ASN A 9 -23.67 29.52 15.34
CA ASN A 9 -22.70 30.50 15.83
C ASN A 9 -21.31 30.06 15.43
N ASN A 10 -20.87 30.42 14.22
CA ASN A 10 -19.49 30.81 13.93
C ASN A 10 -19.39 31.23 12.46
N ASN A 11 -18.93 32.46 12.24
CA ASN A 11 -18.55 33.04 10.95
C ASN A 11 -17.45 32.21 10.24
N ILE A 12 -17.79 31.04 9.70
CA ILE A 12 -16.86 30.20 8.91
C ILE A 12 -16.94 30.56 7.41
N HIS A 13 -17.75 31.55 7.03
CA HIS A 13 -18.10 31.80 5.63
C HIS A 13 -17.29 32.88 4.88
N ALA A 14 -16.18 33.41 5.42
CA ALA A 14 -15.47 34.52 4.75
C ALA A 14 -14.17 34.14 4.01
N SER A 15 -13.63 32.92 4.16
CA SER A 15 -12.41 32.53 3.44
C SER A 15 -12.75 31.63 2.23
N PRO A 16 -12.34 32.01 1.00
CA PRO A 16 -12.48 31.16 -0.19
C PRO A 16 -11.85 29.76 0.00
N CYS A 17 -10.83 29.65 0.86
CA CYS A 17 -10.18 28.38 1.21
C CYS A 17 -11.10 27.47 2.05
N ALA A 18 -11.82 28.04 3.02
CA ALA A 18 -12.74 27.30 3.88
C ALA A 18 -13.95 26.75 3.10
N GLN A 19 -14.51 27.55 2.19
CA GLN A 19 -15.57 27.11 1.27
C GLN A 19 -15.08 25.97 0.36
N ARG A 20 -13.88 26.08 -0.21
CA ARG A 20 -13.30 25.03 -1.07
C ARG A 20 -13.07 23.74 -0.30
N PHE A 21 -12.58 23.82 0.94
CA PHE A 21 -12.37 22.65 1.79
C PHE A 21 -13.68 21.95 2.14
N TYR A 22 -14.71 22.72 2.48
CA TYR A 22 -16.04 22.19 2.77
C TYR A 22 -16.67 21.49 1.55
N GLN A 23 -16.54 22.09 0.36
CA GLN A 23 -17.00 21.47 -0.89
C GLN A 23 -16.26 20.16 -1.22
N LEU A 24 -14.94 20.10 -0.99
CA LEU A 24 -14.15 18.88 -1.17
C LEU A 24 -14.60 17.77 -0.20
N GLN A 25 -14.92 18.12 1.04
CA GLN A 25 -15.39 17.17 2.04
C GLN A 25 -16.76 16.59 1.69
N LEU A 26 -17.71 17.42 1.23
CA LEU A 26 -19.00 16.96 0.72
C LEU A 26 -18.86 16.04 -0.50
N ARG A 27 -17.90 16.34 -1.39
CA ARG A 27 -17.62 15.52 -2.57
C ARG A 27 -17.07 14.14 -2.19
N GLN A 28 -16.20 14.06 -1.19
CA GLN A 28 -15.70 12.78 -0.68
C GLN A 28 -16.83 11.94 -0.06
N GLN A 29 -17.71 12.56 0.72
CA GLN A 29 -18.88 11.89 1.30
C GLN A 29 -19.83 11.33 0.24
N ALA A 30 -20.04 12.05 -0.87
CA ALA A 30 -20.86 11.58 -1.98
C ALA A 30 -20.23 10.42 -2.76
N TYR A 31 -18.90 10.34 -2.84
CA TYR A 31 -18.22 9.21 -3.50
C TYR A 31 -18.30 7.93 -2.66
N ASP A 32 -18.16 8.04 -1.34
CA ASP A 32 -18.24 6.92 -0.41
C ASP A 32 -19.61 6.24 -0.41
N THR A 33 -20.70 6.98 -0.63
CA THR A 33 -22.06 6.42 -0.68
C THR A 33 -22.38 5.70 -1.99
N VAL A 34 -21.76 6.10 -3.11
CA VAL A 34 -22.07 5.58 -4.45
C VAL A 34 -21.16 4.40 -4.84
N TYR A 35 -19.91 4.36 -4.37
CA TYR A 35 -18.90 3.43 -4.89
C TYR A 35 -18.26 2.48 -3.86
N ARG A 36 -18.69 2.49 -2.60
CA ARG A 36 -18.13 1.56 -1.60
C ARG A 36 -18.73 0.16 -1.76
N GLY A 37 -18.32 -0.53 -2.82
CA GLY A 37 -18.50 -1.97 -2.98
C GLY A 37 -17.81 -2.75 -1.85
N PRO A 38 -18.07 -4.06 -1.73
CA PRO A 38 -17.40 -4.88 -0.72
C PRO A 38 -15.89 -4.75 -0.89
N VAL A 39 -15.22 -4.32 0.17
CA VAL A 39 -13.76 -4.31 0.22
C VAL A 39 -13.34 -5.76 0.07
N PHE A 40 -12.87 -6.15 -1.12
CA PHE A 40 -12.25 -7.45 -1.33
C PHE A 40 -11.03 -7.50 -0.41
N ARG A 41 -11.23 -7.98 0.83
CA ARG A 41 -10.14 -8.28 1.75
C ARG A 41 -9.25 -9.24 1.00
N GLY A 42 -8.06 -8.74 0.66
CA GLY A 42 -7.20 -9.28 -0.38
C GLY A 42 -7.18 -10.81 -0.38
N LEU A 43 -7.27 -11.38 -1.60
CA LEU A 43 -7.02 -12.78 -1.86
C LEU A 43 -5.85 -13.23 -0.97
N ARG A 44 -6.10 -14.13 -0.03
CA ARG A 44 -5.06 -14.64 0.87
C ARG A 44 -3.94 -15.17 -0.02
N HIS A 45 -2.84 -14.44 -0.12
CA HIS A 45 -1.68 -14.92 -0.86
C HIS A 45 -1.28 -16.25 -0.24
N SER A 46 -1.15 -17.29 -1.06
CA SER A 46 -0.64 -18.58 -0.60
C SER A 46 0.70 -18.35 0.06
N THR A 47 0.93 -18.97 1.22
CA THR A 47 2.20 -18.84 1.92
C THR A 47 3.35 -19.23 1.00
N PRO A 48 4.42 -18.41 0.93
CA PRO A 48 5.56 -18.72 0.08
C PRO A 48 6.25 -20.00 0.58
N LEU A 49 6.71 -20.84 -0.35
CA LEU A 49 7.47 -22.05 -0.01
C LEU A 49 8.79 -21.68 0.67
N THR A 50 9.12 -22.42 1.73
CA THR A 50 10.42 -22.31 2.39
C THR A 50 11.52 -22.86 1.48
N ARG A 51 12.78 -22.50 1.77
CA ARG A 51 13.95 -22.98 1.02
C ARG A 51 14.02 -24.51 1.01
N ASP A 52 13.77 -25.14 2.14
CA ASP A 52 13.91 -26.59 2.30
C ASP A 52 12.81 -27.34 1.55
N GLN A 53 11.58 -26.83 1.57
CA GLN A 53 10.48 -27.35 0.76
C GLN A 53 10.78 -27.27 -0.75
N LYS A 54 11.40 -26.16 -1.20
CA LYS A 54 11.85 -26.05 -2.59
C LYS A 54 12.95 -27.05 -2.91
N LEU A 55 13.84 -27.34 -1.96
CA LEU A 55 14.90 -28.33 -2.13
C LEU A 55 14.31 -29.73 -2.29
N GLU A 56 13.37 -30.11 -1.43
CA GLU A 56 12.62 -31.36 -1.50
C GLU A 56 11.89 -31.53 -2.84
N ILE A 57 11.18 -30.51 -3.30
CA ILE A 57 10.51 -30.54 -4.61
C ILE A 57 11.52 -30.76 -5.75
N ARG A 58 12.68 -30.11 -5.70
CA ARG A 58 13.74 -30.27 -6.70
C ARG A 58 14.39 -31.63 -6.65
N THR A 59 14.61 -32.20 -5.47
CA THR A 59 15.19 -33.54 -5.35
C THR A 59 14.23 -34.59 -5.91
N LEU A 60 12.94 -34.50 -5.60
CA LEU A 60 11.91 -35.35 -6.18
C LEU A 60 11.88 -35.25 -7.71
N ARG A 61 11.98 -34.04 -8.27
CA ARG A 61 12.00 -33.85 -9.72
C ARG A 61 13.29 -34.38 -10.36
N ASN A 62 14.45 -34.15 -9.75
CA ASN A 62 15.74 -34.45 -10.35
C ASN A 62 16.15 -35.92 -10.21
N HIS A 63 15.91 -36.51 -9.04
CA HIS A 63 16.33 -37.89 -8.72
C HIS A 63 15.22 -38.90 -8.95
N ALA A 64 14.00 -38.63 -8.47
CA ALA A 64 12.87 -39.56 -8.65
C ALA A 64 12.15 -39.39 -9.98
N LYS A 65 12.43 -38.31 -10.74
CA LYS A 65 11.82 -37.98 -12.04
C LYS A 65 10.29 -37.90 -12.02
N TRP A 66 9.71 -37.56 -10.87
CA TRP A 66 8.26 -37.48 -10.71
C TRP A 66 7.65 -36.30 -11.47
N ASP A 67 6.40 -36.46 -11.86
CA ASP A 67 5.63 -35.41 -12.51
C ASP A 67 5.10 -34.37 -11.51
N TYR A 68 4.76 -33.17 -12.01
CA TYR A 68 4.36 -32.02 -11.19
C TYR A 68 3.14 -32.34 -10.34
N MET A 69 2.14 -33.04 -10.91
CA MET A 69 0.94 -33.43 -10.17
C MET A 69 1.24 -34.45 -9.06
N THR A 70 2.11 -35.42 -9.33
CA THR A 70 2.53 -36.41 -8.34
C THR A 70 3.28 -35.77 -7.18
N ILE A 71 4.19 -34.83 -7.48
CA ILE A 71 4.91 -34.07 -6.46
C ILE A 71 3.94 -33.22 -5.62
N ALA A 72 2.98 -32.55 -6.26
CA ALA A 72 1.97 -31.74 -5.59
C ALA A 72 1.12 -32.59 -4.63
N GLN A 73 0.68 -33.77 -5.06
CA GLN A 73 -0.06 -34.72 -4.22
C GLN A 73 0.78 -35.24 -3.04
N ALA A 74 2.04 -35.62 -3.29
CA ALA A 74 2.92 -36.14 -2.24
C ALA A 74 3.29 -35.09 -1.19
N THR A 75 3.50 -33.84 -1.59
CA THR A 75 3.94 -32.74 -0.70
C THR A 75 2.78 -31.89 -0.15
N GLY A 76 1.56 -32.12 -0.60
CA GLY A 76 0.38 -31.32 -0.26
C GLY A 76 0.47 -29.85 -0.73
N LYS A 77 1.30 -29.57 -1.73
CA LYS A 77 1.50 -28.23 -2.30
C LYS A 77 0.66 -28.05 -3.55
N THR A 78 0.36 -26.81 -3.91
CA THR A 78 -0.36 -26.55 -5.17
C THR A 78 0.56 -26.78 -6.36
N PHE A 79 -0.05 -27.09 -7.52
CA PHE A 79 0.68 -27.22 -8.77
C PHE A 79 1.57 -25.99 -9.07
N HIS A 80 1.02 -24.79 -8.84
CA HIS A 80 1.74 -23.53 -9.08
C HIS A 80 2.92 -23.38 -8.13
N GLN A 81 2.78 -23.77 -6.86
CA GLN A 81 3.90 -23.76 -5.91
C GLN A 81 5.02 -24.71 -6.34
N VAL A 82 4.69 -25.90 -6.85
CA VAL A 82 5.66 -26.86 -7.39
C VAL A 82 6.37 -26.27 -8.62
N GLN A 83 5.61 -25.67 -9.53
CA GLN A 83 6.17 -25.00 -10.71
C GLN A 83 7.10 -23.84 -10.32
N ASP A 84 6.70 -23.00 -9.37
CA ASP A 84 7.49 -21.88 -8.86
C ASP A 84 8.77 -22.36 -8.14
N ALA A 85 8.71 -23.49 -7.43
CA ALA A 85 9.88 -24.08 -6.77
C ALA A 85 10.94 -24.54 -7.79
N LEU A 86 10.50 -25.09 -8.92
CA LEU A 86 11.36 -25.61 -9.98
C LEU A 86 11.92 -24.49 -10.86
N THR A 87 11.10 -23.53 -11.25
CA THR A 87 11.47 -22.41 -12.15
C THR A 87 12.14 -21.24 -11.42
N GLY A 88 11.74 -20.98 -10.18
CA GLY A 88 12.21 -19.86 -9.38
C GLY A 88 13.60 -20.06 -8.78
N PRO A 89 14.15 -19.07 -8.06
CA PRO A 89 15.38 -19.23 -7.30
C PRO A 89 15.14 -20.10 -6.05
N LEU A 90 16.13 -20.91 -5.70
CA LEU A 90 16.09 -21.79 -4.52
C LEU A 90 16.05 -20.96 -3.23
N THR A 91 17.02 -20.08 -3.06
CA THR A 91 17.03 -19.07 -2.02
C THR A 91 16.22 -17.86 -2.46
N PRO A 92 15.45 -17.22 -1.57
CA PRO A 92 14.81 -15.95 -1.91
C PRO A 92 15.89 -15.01 -2.42
N LYS A 93 15.68 -14.45 -3.63
CA LYS A 93 16.56 -13.39 -4.12
C LYS A 93 16.59 -12.33 -3.04
N ARG A 94 17.80 -11.86 -2.68
CA ARG A 94 17.95 -10.69 -1.80
C ARG A 94 16.91 -9.68 -2.24
N ASN A 95 16.00 -9.31 -1.33
CA ASN A 95 14.97 -8.33 -1.61
C ASN A 95 15.66 -7.21 -2.38
N ARG A 96 15.26 -6.98 -3.62
CA ARG A 96 15.79 -5.85 -4.38
C ARG A 96 15.53 -4.67 -3.48
N CYS A 97 16.58 -4.17 -2.83
CA CYS A 97 16.45 -3.05 -1.93
C CYS A 97 15.80 -1.98 -2.81
N GLY A 98 14.63 -1.50 -2.41
CA GLY A 98 13.88 -0.55 -3.23
C GLY A 98 14.79 0.61 -3.65
N CYS A 99 14.40 1.32 -4.70
CA CYS A 99 15.12 2.52 -5.11
C CYS A 99 15.43 3.37 -3.89
N LYS A 100 16.69 3.77 -3.74
CA LYS A 100 17.09 4.64 -2.63
C LYS A 100 16.19 5.88 -2.68
N PRO A 101 15.66 6.35 -1.54
CA PRO A 101 14.83 7.53 -1.53
C PRO A 101 15.60 8.70 -2.16
N LEU A 102 14.94 9.45 -3.04
CA LEU A 102 15.54 10.61 -3.69
C LEU A 102 15.97 11.67 -2.66
N LEU A 103 15.15 11.83 -1.61
CA LEU A 103 15.38 12.77 -0.54
C LEU A 103 16.37 12.22 0.50
N LYS A 104 17.36 13.04 0.83
CA LYS A 104 18.30 12.76 1.92
C LYS A 104 17.65 13.06 3.28
N THR A 105 18.27 12.60 4.36
CA THR A 105 17.81 12.80 5.74
C THR A 105 17.53 14.27 6.11
N PRO A 106 18.37 15.27 5.77
CA PRO A 106 18.08 16.67 6.14
C PRO A 106 16.84 17.22 5.42
N GLU A 107 16.67 16.91 4.13
CA GLU A 107 15.52 17.35 3.33
C GLU A 107 14.21 16.73 3.85
N LYS A 108 14.25 15.46 4.27
CA LYS A 108 13.11 14.81 4.92
C LYS A 108 12.73 15.51 6.22
N ASN A 109 13.71 15.86 7.04
CA ASN A 109 13.45 16.52 8.31
C ASN A 109 12.85 17.92 8.09
N ALA A 110 13.32 18.66 7.08
CA ALA A 110 12.74 19.94 6.70
C ALA A 110 11.28 19.80 6.21
N LEU A 111 10.98 18.80 5.37
CA LEU A 111 9.62 18.48 4.93
C LEU A 111 8.72 18.13 6.12
N VAL A 112 9.19 17.30 7.04
CA VAL A 112 8.45 16.93 8.25
C VAL A 112 8.20 18.17 9.12
N GLN A 113 9.22 18.99 9.38
CA GLN A 113 9.06 20.24 10.14
C GLN A 113 8.03 21.17 9.50
N PHE A 114 8.07 21.34 8.17
CA PHE A 114 7.09 22.13 7.43
C PHE A 114 5.67 21.57 7.60
N LEU A 115 5.46 20.27 7.43
CA LEU A 115 4.15 19.61 7.60
C LEU A 115 3.65 19.62 9.05
N HIS A 116 4.54 19.77 10.03
CA HIS A 116 4.20 19.87 11.44
C HIS A 116 3.99 21.30 11.94
N SER A 117 4.51 22.31 11.23
CA SER A 117 4.39 23.72 11.61
C SER A 117 2.93 24.23 11.60
N ASP A 118 2.12 23.80 10.63
CA ASP A 118 0.70 24.17 10.51
C ASP A 118 -0.14 22.94 10.11
N PRO A 119 -1.25 22.64 10.81
CA PRO A 119 -2.23 21.65 10.38
C PRO A 119 -2.73 21.81 8.93
N MET A 120 -2.74 23.03 8.39
CA MET A 120 -3.14 23.30 7.00
C MET A 120 -2.14 22.73 5.99
N ASN A 121 -0.84 22.69 6.32
CA ASN A 121 0.20 22.17 5.42
C ASN A 121 -0.01 20.68 5.10
N ARG A 122 -0.65 19.93 6.00
CA ARG A 122 -0.99 18.51 5.79
C ARG A 122 -2.12 18.29 4.79
N LYS A 123 -2.89 19.35 4.51
CA LYS A 123 -4.02 19.33 3.57
C LYS A 123 -3.60 19.78 2.17
N LEU A 124 -2.35 20.23 1.99
CA LEU A 124 -1.84 20.63 0.68
C LEU A 124 -1.78 19.41 -0.27
N PRO A 125 -2.19 19.58 -1.53
CA PRO A 125 -1.98 18.56 -2.55
C PRO A 125 -0.49 18.24 -2.70
N TRP A 126 -0.17 16.96 -2.89
CA TRP A 126 1.22 16.51 -3.04
C TRP A 126 1.96 17.22 -4.17
N ALA A 127 1.27 17.54 -5.27
CA ALA A 127 1.82 18.25 -6.42
C ALA A 127 2.28 19.68 -6.10
N ASP A 128 1.66 20.32 -5.09
CA ASP A 128 1.89 21.73 -4.78
C ASP A 128 3.00 21.92 -3.74
N LEU A 129 3.39 20.86 -3.01
CA LEU A 129 4.41 20.92 -1.95
C LEU A 129 5.75 21.50 -2.43
N ARG A 130 6.08 21.29 -3.70
CA ARG A 130 7.31 21.81 -4.33
C ARG A 130 7.42 23.33 -4.25
N TYR A 131 6.31 24.07 -4.33
CA TYR A 131 6.34 25.53 -4.35
C TYR A 131 6.52 26.14 -2.96
N TYR A 132 6.23 25.38 -1.91
CA TYR A 132 6.24 25.87 -0.53
C TYR A 132 7.50 25.48 0.24
N ILE A 133 8.26 24.49 -0.25
CA ILE A 133 9.46 23.99 0.41
C ILE A 133 10.67 24.42 -0.40
N PRO A 134 11.51 25.34 0.12
CA PRO A 134 12.71 25.74 -0.59
C PRO A 134 13.66 24.55 -0.75
N GLY A 135 14.02 24.23 -2.00
CA GLY A 135 14.93 23.14 -2.34
C GLY A 135 14.29 21.87 -2.95
N PHE A 136 13.02 21.91 -3.34
CA PHE A 136 12.29 20.82 -4.02
C PHE A 136 11.96 21.08 -5.50
#